data_AF-A0A831RRI2-F1
#
_entry.id   AF-A0A831RRI2-F1
#
_cell.length_a   1.000
_cell.length_b   1.000
_cell.length_c   1.000
_cell.angle_alpha   90.00
_cell.angle_beta   90.00
_cell.angle_gamma   90.00
#
_symmetry.space_group_name_H-M   'P 1'
#
loop_
_entity.id
_entity.type
_entity.pdbx_description
1 polymer ?
#
loop_
_entity_poly.entity_id
_entity_poly.type
_entity_poly.pdbx_seq_one_letter_code
_entity_poly.pdbx_strand_id
1 'polypeptide(L)'
;MAAGVLIGVLVLILLILQYRLWVGEGSLAEVHALRQQIEQQRATLERLRQRNQALQAEVEDLKGGLEAIEERARSELGMIREGEIFYQVIEDEPEAGKP
;
A
#
# COMPACT_ATOMS: atom_id res chain seq x y z
N MET A 1 -24.10 49.40 -41.91
CA MET A 1 -22.83 49.54 -41.14
C MET A 1 -22.91 48.80 -39.80
N ALA A 2 -23.92 49.01 -38.96
CA ALA A 2 -24.03 48.37 -37.63
C ALA A 2 -24.11 46.81 -37.63
N ALA A 3 -24.80 46.20 -38.60
CA ALA A 3 -24.94 44.74 -38.66
C ALA A 3 -23.61 44.00 -38.89
N GLY A 4 -22.71 44.55 -39.73
CA GLY A 4 -21.40 43.95 -39.99
C GLY A 4 -20.47 44.01 -38.77
N VAL A 5 -20.57 45.09 -37.98
CA VAL A 5 -19.83 45.24 -36.72
C VAL A 5 -20.32 44.22 -35.69
N LEU A 6 -21.63 44.02 -35.56
CA LEU A 6 -22.20 43.05 -34.64
C LEU A 6 -21.75 41.61 -34.96
N ILE A 7 -21.76 41.24 -36.24
CA ILE A 7 -21.28 39.93 -36.70
C ILE A 7 -19.79 39.76 -36.38
N GLY A 8 -18.96 40.79 -36.62
CA GLY A 8 -17.53 40.74 -36.29
C GLY A 8 -17.26 40.52 -34.81
N VAL A 9 -18.01 41.20 -33.93
CA VAL A 9 -17.90 41.03 -32.47
C VAL A 9 -18.33 39.61 -32.05
N LEU A 10 -19.42 39.09 -32.61
CA LEU A 10 -19.87 37.73 -32.32
C LEU A 10 -18.84 36.67 -32.76
N VAL A 11 -18.23 36.84 -33.93
CA VAL A 11 -17.15 35.95 -34.41
C VAL A 11 -15.93 36.02 -33.49
N LEU A 12 -15.53 37.22 -33.06
CA LEU A 12 -14.40 37.38 -32.15
C LEU A 12 -14.67 36.68 -30.81
N ILE A 13 -15.85 36.87 -30.23
CA ILE A 13 -16.26 36.19 -28.99
C ILE A 13 -16.27 34.67 -29.17
N LEU A 14 -16.79 34.18 -30.31
CA LEU A 14 -16.80 32.77 -30.63
C LEU A 14 -15.38 32.20 -30.69
N LEU A 15 -14.45 32.88 -31.36
CA LEU A 15 -13.05 32.46 -31.46
C LEU A 15 -12.36 32.41 -30.09
N ILE A 16 -12.61 33.41 -29.23
CA ILE A 16 -12.09 33.43 -27.85
C ILE A 16 -12.63 32.24 -27.06
N LEU A 17 -13.93 31.94 -27.16
CA LEU A 17 -14.56 30.80 -26.49
C LEU A 17 -14.00 29.46 -26.97
N GLN A 18 -13.82 29.31 -28.29
CA GLN A 18 -13.22 28.11 -28.87
C GLN A 18 -11.79 27.92 -28.36
N TYR A 19 -10.98 28.98 -28.36
CA TYR A 19 -9.62 28.92 -27.84
C TYR A 19 -9.59 28.57 -26.35
N ARG A 20 -10.47 29.17 -25.55
CA ARG A 20 -10.58 28.90 -24.10
C ARG A 20 -11.01 27.46 -23.83
N LEU A 21 -11.86 26.87 -24.66
CA LEU A 21 -12.29 25.47 -24.50
C LEU A 21 -11.14 24.48 -24.79
N TRP A 22 -10.22 24.86 -25.68
CA TRP A 22 -9.10 24.01 -26.09
C TRP A 22 -7.85 24.18 -25.22
N VAL A 23 -7.63 25.36 -24.62
CA VAL A 23 -6.39 25.73 -23.91
C VAL A 23 -6.63 26.18 -22.46
N GLY A 24 -7.87 26.42 -22.05
CA GLY A 24 -8.18 26.87 -20.70
C GLY A 24 -8.01 25.79 -19.63
N GLU A 25 -8.07 26.20 -18.37
CA GLU A 25 -8.09 25.32 -17.19
C GLU A 25 -9.24 24.31 -17.30
N GLY A 26 -8.91 23.02 -17.26
CA GLY A 26 -9.84 21.92 -17.53
C GLY A 26 -10.02 21.56 -19.00
N SER A 27 -9.17 22.08 -19.91
CA SER A 27 -9.21 21.72 -21.33
C SER A 27 -8.87 20.25 -21.56
N LEU A 28 -9.26 19.76 -22.75
CA LEU A 28 -8.96 18.39 -23.20
C LEU A 28 -7.46 18.08 -23.17
N ALA A 29 -6.60 19.08 -23.43
CA ALA A 29 -5.15 18.92 -23.39
C ALA A 29 -4.64 18.63 -21.96
N GLU A 30 -5.16 19.36 -20.97
CA GLU A 30 -4.81 19.18 -19.57
C GLU A 30 -5.29 17.83 -19.04
N VAL A 31 -6.52 17.43 -19.38
CA VAL A 31 -7.05 16.11 -19.02
C VAL A 31 -6.22 14.99 -19.65
N HIS A 32 -5.76 15.17 -20.89
CA HIS A 32 -4.92 14.17 -21.56
C HIS A 32 -3.54 14.06 -20.90
N ALA A 33 -2.91 15.19 -20.58
CA ALA A 33 -1.64 15.22 -19.86
C ALA A 33 -1.75 14.60 -18.46
N LEU A 34 -2.82 14.93 -17.72
CA LEU A 34 -3.04 14.38 -16.37
C LEU A 34 -3.31 12.87 -16.41
N ARG A 35 -4.06 12.39 -17.41
CA ARG A 35 -4.26 10.94 -17.64
C ARG A 35 -2.93 10.24 -17.94
N GLN A 36 -2.07 10.82 -18.74
CA GLN A 36 -0.74 10.25 -19.02
C GLN A 36 0.12 10.17 -17.74
N GLN A 37 0.08 11.19 -16.89
CA GLN A 37 0.79 11.16 -15.60
C GLN A 37 0.25 10.06 -14.67
N ILE A 38 -1.07 9.88 -14.60
CA ILE A 38 -1.70 8.81 -13.80
C ILE A 38 -1.23 7.43 -14.28
N GLU A 39 -1.21 7.19 -15.59
CA GLU A 39 -0.76 5.91 -16.15
C GLU A 39 0.71 5.63 -15.86
N GLN A 40 1.59 6.64 -15.96
CA GLN A 40 3.00 6.50 -15.57
C GLN A 40 3.17 6.18 -14.08
N GLN A 41 2.37 6.82 -13.21
CA GLN A 41 2.41 6.57 -11.78
C GLN A 41 1.88 5.18 -11.41
N ARG A 42 0.88 4.65 -12.12
CA ARG A 42 0.33 3.31 -11.88
C ARG A 42 1.37 2.21 -12.04
N ALA A 43 2.18 2.26 -13.09
CA ALA A 43 3.26 1.27 -13.31
C ALA A 43 4.28 1.28 -12.16
N THR A 44 4.59 2.46 -11.62
CA THR A 44 5.50 2.60 -10.47
C THR A 44 4.87 2.04 -9.19
N LEU A 45 3.59 2.33 -8.97
CA LEU A 45 2.84 1.81 -7.82
C LEU A 45 2.75 0.28 -7.83
N GLU A 46 2.51 -0.34 -8.98
CA GLU A 46 2.48 -1.80 -9.11
C GLU A 46 3.83 -2.43 -8.76
N ARG A 47 4.93 -1.87 -9.27
CA ARG A 47 6.27 -2.36 -8.96
C ARG A 47 6.61 -2.23 -7.47
N LEU A 48 6.23 -1.12 -6.84
CA LEU A 48 6.43 -0.91 -5.40
C LEU A 48 5.61 -1.90 -4.57
N ARG A 49 4.35 -2.15 -4.96
CA ARG A 49 3.48 -3.13 -4.28
C ARG A 49 4.05 -4.53 -4.34
N GLN A 50 4.51 -4.98 -5.51
CA GLN A 50 5.12 -6.31 -5.67
C GLN A 50 6.38 -6.46 -4.80
N ARG A 51 7.23 -5.44 -4.74
CA ARG A 51 8.41 -5.44 -3.86
C ARG A 51 8.03 -5.50 -2.38
N ASN A 52 7.05 -4.71 -1.98
CA ASN A 52 6.58 -4.71 -0.60
C ASN A 52 6.00 -6.06 -0.19
N GLN A 53 5.22 -6.71 -1.07
CA GLN A 53 4.72 -8.07 -0.84
C GLN A 53 5.85 -9.09 -0.71
N ALA A 54 6.87 -9.03 -1.56
CA ALA A 54 8.02 -9.92 -1.47
C ALA A 54 8.79 -9.74 -0.15
N LEU A 55 9.06 -8.49 0.24
CA LEU A 55 9.74 -8.17 1.50
C LEU A 55 8.90 -8.59 2.71
N GLN A 56 7.58 -8.43 2.65
CA GLN A 56 6.69 -8.85 3.73
C GLN A 56 6.76 -10.37 3.92
N ALA A 57 6.74 -11.14 2.83
CA ALA A 57 6.89 -12.59 2.89
C ALA A 57 8.25 -13.00 3.45
N GLU A 58 9.34 -12.31 3.09
CA GLU A 58 10.68 -12.56 3.62
C GLU A 58 10.76 -12.27 5.13
N VAL A 59 10.13 -11.18 5.60
CA VAL A 59 10.03 -10.87 7.03
C VAL A 59 9.25 -11.95 7.78
N GLU A 60 8.18 -12.47 7.17
CA GLU A 60 7.35 -13.51 7.78
C GLU A 60 8.08 -14.86 7.86
N ASP A 61 8.81 -15.24 6.81
CA ASP A 61 9.66 -16.43 6.80
C ASP A 61 10.79 -16.35 7.85
N LEU A 62 11.46 -15.20 7.95
CA LEU A 62 12.50 -14.97 8.95
C LEU A 62 11.94 -15.07 10.38
N LYS A 63 10.74 -14.57 10.63
CA LYS A 63 10.08 -14.68 11.94
C LYS A 63 9.73 -16.12 12.27
N GLY A 64 9.13 -16.85 11.32
CA GLY A 64 8.79 -18.26 11.50
C GLY A 64 10.04 -19.12 11.76
N GLY A 65 11.14 -18.85 11.06
CA GLY A 65 12.41 -19.52 11.30
C GLY A 65 12.99 -19.25 12.70
N LEU A 66 12.88 -18.01 13.19
CA LEU A 66 13.32 -17.66 14.55
C LEU A 66 12.45 -18.31 15.63
N GLU A 67 11.13 -18.35 15.44
CA GLU A 67 10.20 -19.03 16.35
C GLU A 67 10.51 -20.53 16.44
N ALA A 68 10.77 -21.19 15.30
CA ALA A 68 11.13 -22.60 15.27
C ALA A 68 12.44 -22.90 16.02
N ILE A 69 13.43 -21.99 15.92
CA ILE A 69 14.70 -22.10 16.65
C ILE A 69 14.46 -21.90 18.16
N GLU A 70 13.64 -20.91 18.53
CA GLU A 70 13.31 -20.64 19.93
C GLU A 70 12.57 -21.81 20.57
N GLU A 71 11.60 -22.41 19.88
CA GLU A 71 10.85 -23.56 20.40
C GLU A 71 11.79 -24.74 20.68
N ARG A 72 12.72 -25.04 19.76
CA ARG A 72 13.76 -26.06 19.95
C ARG A 72 14.65 -25.75 21.17
N ALA A 73 15.07 -24.49 21.34
CA ALA A 73 15.91 -24.08 22.46
C ALA A 73 15.18 -24.22 23.81
N ARG A 74 13.89 -23.89 23.85
CA ARG A 74 13.04 -24.04 25.04
C ARG A 74 12.73 -25.50 25.35
N SER A 75 12.35 -26.29 24.35
CA SER A 75 11.86 -27.66 24.54
C SER A 75 12.98 -28.67 24.78
N GLU A 76 14.13 -28.51 24.13
CA GLU A 76 15.22 -29.50 24.20
C GLU A 76 16.37 -29.10 25.09
N LEU A 77 16.70 -27.81 25.12
CA LEU A 77 17.85 -27.30 25.87
C LEU A 77 17.42 -26.67 27.20
N GLY A 78 16.11 -26.55 27.45
CA GLY A 78 15.57 -25.90 28.65
C GLY A 78 16.00 -24.42 28.76
N MET A 79 16.38 -23.80 27.64
CA MET A 79 16.84 -22.41 27.64
C MET A 79 15.66 -21.46 27.88
N ILE A 80 15.87 -20.50 28.76
CA ILE A 80 14.92 -19.44 29.11
C ILE A 80 15.59 -18.08 28.86
N ARG A 81 14.83 -17.05 28.46
CA ARG A 81 15.43 -15.73 28.21
C ARG A 81 15.87 -15.08 29.52
N GLU A 82 16.84 -14.17 29.46
CA GLU A 82 17.25 -13.37 30.61
C GLU A 82 16.04 -12.58 31.17
N GLY A 83 15.76 -12.76 32.46
CA GLY A 83 14.63 -12.12 33.16
C GLY A 83 13.29 -12.84 33.05
N GLU A 84 13.22 -14.01 32.41
CA GLU A 84 12.00 -14.81 32.28
C GLU A 84 11.84 -15.79 33.48
N ILE A 85 10.63 -15.90 34.04
CA ILE A 85 10.33 -16.84 35.13
C ILE A 85 9.61 -18.06 34.54
N PHE A 86 10.26 -19.23 34.62
CA PHE A 86 9.73 -20.49 34.10
C PHE A 86 8.88 -21.21 35.15
N TYR A 87 7.61 -21.48 34.82
CA TYR A 87 6.69 -22.25 35.66
C TYR A 87 6.46 -23.61 35.01
N GLN A 88 6.83 -24.69 35.71
CA GLN A 88 6.50 -26.05 35.31
C GLN A 88 5.37 -26.57 36.18
N VAL A 89 4.22 -26.87 35.56
CA VAL A 89 3.09 -27.50 36.26
C VAL A 89 3.39 -29.00 36.32
N ILE A 90 3.62 -29.52 37.52
CA ILE A 90 3.67 -30.95 37.77
C ILE A 90 2.25 -31.36 38.16
N GLU A 91 1.63 -32.26 37.40
CA GLU A 91 0.38 -32.89 37.83
C GLU A 91 0.74 -33.88 38.94
N ASP A 92 0.33 -33.58 40.17
CA ASP A 92 0.39 -34.56 41.25
C ASP A 92 -0.53 -35.72 40.85
N GLU A 93 0.08 -36.86 40.56
CA GLU A 93 -0.64 -38.10 40.26
C GLU A 93 -1.65 -38.33 41.39
N PRO A 94 -2.96 -38.43 41.09
CA PRO A 94 -3.95 -38.55 42.14
C PRO A 94 -3.67 -39.85 42.87
N GLU A 95 -3.11 -39.74 44.07
CA GLU A 95 -2.75 -40.80 45.01
C GLU A 95 -3.80 -41.92 44.94
N ALA A 96 -3.52 -42.91 44.10
CA ALA A 96 -4.36 -44.06 43.88
C ALA A 96 -4.17 -45.01 45.06
N GLY A 97 -4.83 -44.66 46.17
CA GLY A 97 -5.22 -45.54 47.25
C GLY A 97 -4.09 -46.07 48.13
N LYS A 98 -4.35 -46.07 49.43
CA LYS A 98 -4.03 -47.21 50.29
C LYS A 98 -4.93 -47.22 51.55
N PRO A 99 -5.16 -48.42 52.10
CA PRO A 99 -6.41 -48.89 52.70
C PRO A 99 -6.71 -48.39 54.11
#